data_AF-A0A6B3NZG5-F1
#
_entry.id   AF-A0A6B3NZG5-F1
#
_cell.length_a   1.000
_cell.length_b   1.000
_cell.length_c   1.000
_cell.angle_alpha   90.00
_cell.angle_beta   90.00
_cell.angle_gamma   90.00
#
_symmetry.space_group_name_H-M   'P 1'
#
loop_
_entity.id
_entity.type
_entity.pdbx_description
1 polymer ?
#
loop_
_entity_poly.entity_id
_entity_poly.type
_entity_poly.pdbx_seq_one_letter_code
_entity_poly.pdbx_strand_id
1 'polypeptide(L)'
;QREGRVVALCPEVAGGLPTPRPAAEIPGGQGRAVLDGQAQVVTVQGEDVTPAFVQGARLALALVQRHGIGIAVLKSGSPSCGNLLTYDGTFSGTKVAGEGVTTALLRQAGVQVFSELELDAAVQALAALEG
;
A
#
# COMPACT_ATOMS: atom_id res chain seq x y z
N GLN A 1 -14.39 14.06 -0.11
CA GLN A 1 -14.57 14.10 -1.58
C GLN A 1 -15.21 15.38 -2.09
N ARG A 2 -16.18 16.00 -1.39
CA ARG A 2 -16.89 17.22 -1.87
C ARG A 2 -15.96 18.39 -2.25
N GLU A 3 -14.80 18.51 -1.61
CA GLU A 3 -13.81 19.55 -1.88
C GLU A 3 -12.82 19.22 -3.02
N GLY A 4 -12.93 18.04 -3.67
CA GLY A 4 -12.01 17.64 -4.74
C GLY A 4 -10.57 17.31 -4.29
N ARG A 5 -10.31 17.26 -2.99
CA ARG A 5 -8.97 17.04 -2.40
C ARG A 5 -8.55 15.57 -2.25
N VAL A 6 -9.32 14.63 -2.80
CA VAL A 6 -9.08 13.20 -2.64
C VAL A 6 -8.85 12.57 -4.01
N VAL A 7 -7.66 12.02 -4.21
CA VAL A 7 -7.33 11.17 -5.35
C VAL A 7 -7.50 9.71 -4.93
N ALA A 8 -8.52 9.03 -5.47
CA ALA A 8 -8.81 7.63 -5.15
C ALA A 8 -8.02 6.68 -6.06
N LEU A 9 -7.44 5.64 -5.47
CA LEU A 9 -6.69 4.60 -6.19
C LEU A 9 -6.78 3.27 -5.43
N CYS A 10 -6.96 2.18 -6.16
CA CYS A 10 -6.63 0.83 -5.67
C CYS A 10 -5.35 0.38 -6.39
N PRO A 11 -4.20 0.25 -5.68
CA PRO A 11 -2.94 -0.10 -6.34
C PRO A 11 -3.00 -1.46 -7.05
N GLU A 12 -3.65 -2.46 -6.44
CA GLU A 12 -3.80 -3.80 -7.02
C GLU A 12 -4.56 -3.78 -8.36
N VAL A 13 -5.65 -3.01 -8.45
CA VAL A 13 -6.42 -2.87 -9.70
C VAL A 13 -5.65 -2.02 -10.72
N ALA A 14 -5.01 -0.94 -10.28
CA ALA A 14 -4.16 -0.12 -11.16
C ALA A 14 -2.97 -0.91 -11.72
N GLY A 15 -2.48 -1.88 -10.95
CA GLY A 15 -1.46 -2.85 -11.34
C GLY A 15 -1.95 -3.94 -12.28
N GLY A 16 -3.25 -4.02 -12.56
CA GLY A 16 -3.84 -4.95 -13.52
C GLY A 16 -4.58 -6.15 -12.92
N LEU A 17 -4.72 -6.25 -11.59
CA LEU A 17 -5.47 -7.36 -10.99
C LEU A 17 -6.99 -7.18 -11.12
N PRO A 18 -7.76 -8.27 -11.32
CA PRO A 18 -9.21 -8.20 -11.47
C PRO A 18 -9.94 -7.94 -10.14
N THR A 19 -11.26 -7.76 -10.22
CA THR A 19 -12.17 -7.75 -9.07
C THR A 19 -13.39 -8.65 -9.37
N PRO A 20 -13.66 -9.71 -8.60
CA PRO A 20 -12.87 -10.20 -7.47
C PRO A 20 -11.53 -10.81 -7.92
N ARG A 21 -10.63 -11.03 -6.96
CA ARG A 21 -9.33 -11.70 -7.14
C ARG A 21 -9.00 -12.54 -5.90
N PRO A 22 -8.13 -13.55 -6.01
CA PRO A 22 -7.70 -14.31 -4.85
C PRO A 22 -6.97 -13.46 -3.82
N ALA A 23 -6.99 -13.90 -2.56
CA ALA A 23 -6.16 -13.33 -1.52
C ALA A 23 -4.68 -13.53 -1.87
N ALA A 24 -3.85 -12.54 -1.55
CA ALA A 24 -2.41 -12.58 -1.72
C ALA A 24 -1.72 -12.11 -0.43
N GLU A 25 -0.52 -12.63 -0.17
CA GLU A 25 0.32 -12.29 0.98
C GLU A 25 1.80 -12.27 0.57
N ILE A 26 2.70 -11.87 1.48
CA ILE A 26 4.16 -11.78 1.24
C ILE A 26 4.86 -12.83 2.12
N PRO A 27 5.12 -14.06 1.63
CA PRO A 27 5.75 -15.12 2.42
C PRO A 27 7.12 -14.70 2.94
N GLY A 28 7.26 -14.63 4.27
CA GLY A 28 8.54 -14.37 4.94
C GLY A 28 9.15 -12.99 4.65
N GLY A 29 8.36 -12.03 4.15
CA GLY A 29 8.85 -10.72 3.74
C GLY A 29 7.84 -9.60 3.95
N GLN A 30 8.22 -8.39 3.56
CA GLN A 30 7.36 -7.20 3.59
C GLN A 30 7.55 -6.37 2.33
N GLY A 31 6.74 -5.32 2.17
CA GLY A 31 6.70 -4.48 0.97
C GLY A 31 8.06 -3.99 0.51
N ARG A 32 8.97 -3.64 1.44
CA ARG A 32 10.33 -3.25 1.10
C ARG A 32 11.13 -4.36 0.42
N ALA A 33 11.09 -5.57 0.96
CA ALA A 33 11.78 -6.73 0.39
C ALA A 33 11.25 -7.05 -1.02
N VAL A 34 9.95 -6.84 -1.27
CA VAL A 34 9.37 -6.98 -2.62
C VAL A 34 9.94 -5.93 -3.58
N LEU A 35 10.03 -4.67 -3.16
CA LEU A 35 10.60 -3.59 -3.98
C LEU A 35 12.09 -3.81 -4.30
N ASP A 36 12.83 -4.39 -3.36
CA ASP A 36 14.25 -4.72 -3.51
C ASP A 36 14.48 -6.06 -4.26
N GLY A 37 13.41 -6.75 -4.69
CA GLY A 37 13.49 -8.01 -5.42
C GLY A 37 13.86 -9.23 -4.57
N GLN A 38 13.71 -9.14 -3.25
CA GLN A 38 14.08 -10.15 -2.27
C GLN A 38 12.89 -10.98 -1.77
N ALA A 39 11.66 -10.56 -2.06
CA ALA A 39 10.43 -11.27 -1.70
C ALA A 39 9.40 -11.20 -2.83
N GLN A 40 8.43 -12.10 -2.80
CA GLN A 40 7.33 -12.15 -3.75
C GLN A 40 6.00 -11.88 -3.04
N VAL A 41 5.05 -11.35 -3.79
CA VAL A 41 3.64 -11.37 -3.42
C VAL A 41 2.98 -12.55 -4.12
N VAL A 42 2.46 -13.51 -3.36
CA VAL A 42 1.87 -14.73 -3.90
C VAL A 42 0.40 -14.83 -3.54
N THR A 43 -0.40 -15.42 -4.41
CA THR A 43 -1.80 -15.75 -4.10
C THR A 43 -1.90 -16.99 -3.22
N VAL A 44 -3.06 -17.23 -2.61
CA VAL A 44 -3.34 -18.48 -1.88
C VAL A 44 -3.26 -19.72 -2.78
N GLN A 45 -3.34 -19.56 -4.10
CA GLN A 45 -3.14 -20.61 -5.10
C GLN A 45 -1.66 -20.78 -5.50
N GLY A 46 -0.74 -19.97 -4.96
CA GLY A 46 0.68 -20.02 -5.24
C GLY A 46 1.11 -19.26 -6.50
N GLU A 47 0.26 -18.41 -7.06
CA GLU A 47 0.62 -17.60 -8.24
C GLU A 47 1.41 -16.37 -7.80
N ASP A 48 2.53 -16.09 -8.49
CA ASP A 48 3.30 -14.87 -8.28
C ASP A 48 2.59 -13.66 -8.94
N VAL A 49 2.09 -12.76 -8.10
CA VAL A 49 1.42 -11.52 -8.51
C VAL A 49 2.27 -10.28 -8.22
N THR A 50 3.54 -10.46 -7.87
CA THR A 50 4.51 -9.39 -7.60
C THR A 50 4.52 -8.29 -8.67
N PRO A 51 4.52 -8.60 -9.99
CA PRO A 51 4.57 -7.57 -11.02
C PRO A 51 3.41 -6.57 -10.93
N ALA A 52 2.19 -7.05 -10.63
CA ALA A 52 1.01 -6.20 -10.51
C ALA A 52 1.09 -5.31 -9.25
N PHE A 53 1.57 -5.85 -8.13
CA PHE A 53 1.74 -5.07 -6.89
C PHE A 53 2.79 -3.96 -7.05
N VAL A 54 3.94 -4.28 -7.66
CA VAL A 54 5.00 -3.29 -7.93
C VAL A 54 4.53 -2.24 -8.92
N GLN A 55 3.83 -2.64 -9.99
CA GLN A 55 3.27 -1.70 -10.97
C GLN A 55 2.23 -0.78 -10.32
N GLY A 56 1.33 -1.33 -9.50
CA GLY A 56 0.35 -0.58 -8.73
C GLY A 56 0.97 0.47 -7.82
N ALA A 57 2.02 0.08 -7.08
CA ALA A 57 2.77 0.99 -6.23
C ALA A 57 3.41 2.14 -7.04
N ARG A 58 4.03 1.83 -8.20
CA ARG A 58 4.63 2.86 -9.08
C ARG A 58 3.59 3.82 -9.63
N LEU A 59 2.41 3.34 -10.00
CA LEU A 59 1.31 4.19 -10.45
C LEU A 59 0.78 5.09 -9.32
N ALA A 60 0.72 4.56 -8.09
CA ALA A 60 0.39 5.37 -6.92
C ALA A 60 1.40 6.49 -6.68
N LEU A 61 2.70 6.17 -6.76
CA LEU A 61 3.77 7.16 -6.64
C LEU A 61 3.69 8.21 -7.75
N ALA A 62 3.38 7.81 -8.98
CA ALA A 62 3.25 8.75 -10.10
C ALA A 62 2.09 9.74 -9.87
N LEU A 63 0.97 9.29 -9.30
CA LEU A 63 -0.14 10.18 -8.91
C LEU A 63 0.28 11.13 -7.79
N VAL A 64 0.96 10.60 -6.77
CA VAL A 64 1.51 11.40 -5.67
C VAL A 64 2.39 12.53 -6.20
N GLN A 65 3.34 12.21 -7.08
CA GLN A 65 4.25 13.18 -7.67
C GLN A 65 3.53 14.19 -8.56
N ARG A 66 2.62 13.72 -9.43
CA ARG A 66 1.83 14.58 -10.32
C ARG A 66 1.01 15.61 -9.56
N HIS A 67 0.44 15.23 -8.42
CA HIS A 67 -0.47 16.06 -7.65
C HIS A 67 0.20 16.74 -6.45
N GLY A 68 1.50 16.53 -6.21
CA GLY A 68 2.20 17.08 -5.05
C GLY A 68 1.64 16.59 -3.71
N ILE A 69 1.21 15.33 -3.64
CA ILE A 69 0.53 14.79 -2.45
C ILE A 69 1.56 14.45 -1.37
N GLY A 70 1.44 15.06 -0.19
CA GLY A 70 2.30 14.75 0.97
C GLY A 70 1.75 13.66 1.91
N ILE A 71 0.47 13.29 1.76
CA ILE A 71 -0.23 12.40 2.68
C ILE A 71 -1.01 11.33 1.91
N ALA A 72 -0.88 10.07 2.33
CA ALA A 72 -1.70 8.96 1.85
C ALA A 72 -2.43 8.28 3.01
N VAL A 73 -3.73 8.03 2.84
CA VAL A 73 -4.54 7.21 3.76
C VAL A 73 -4.84 5.89 3.07
N LEU A 74 -4.30 4.79 3.60
CA LEU A 74 -4.31 3.47 2.97
C LEU A 74 -4.98 2.42 3.86
N LYS A 75 -5.55 1.38 3.25
CA LYS A 75 -6.23 0.31 3.98
C LYS A 75 -5.23 -0.54 4.81
N SER A 76 -5.45 -0.62 6.12
CA SER A 76 -4.66 -1.45 7.04
C SER A 76 -4.73 -2.95 6.70
N GLY A 77 -3.61 -3.67 6.90
CA GLY A 77 -3.51 -5.13 6.80
C GLY A 77 -3.22 -5.70 5.41
N SER A 78 -3.33 -4.91 4.34
CA SER A 78 -3.17 -5.39 2.96
C SER A 78 -1.68 -5.59 2.59
N PRO A 79 -1.34 -6.61 1.77
CA PRO A 79 0.01 -6.75 1.18
C PRO A 79 0.42 -5.57 0.28
N SER A 80 -0.52 -4.75 -0.19
CA SER A 80 -0.23 -3.51 -0.91
C SER A 80 -0.25 -2.30 0.04
N CYS A 81 -1.31 -2.17 0.83
CA CYS A 81 -1.70 -0.91 1.49
C CYS A 81 -1.47 -0.90 3.01
N GLY A 82 -1.14 -2.03 3.62
CA GLY A 82 -0.88 -2.12 5.06
C GLY A 82 0.27 -1.20 5.46
N ASN A 83 0.14 -0.48 6.58
CA ASN A 83 1.11 0.52 7.01
C ASN A 83 1.89 0.13 8.27
N LEU A 84 1.29 -0.65 9.17
CA LEU A 84 1.90 -1.13 10.42
C LEU A 84 1.86 -2.65 10.56
N LEU A 85 0.82 -3.27 10.00
CA LEU A 85 0.60 -4.71 10.04
C LEU A 85 0.24 -5.21 8.64
N THR A 86 0.74 -6.40 8.31
CA THR A 86 0.37 -7.24 7.16
C THR A 86 0.17 -8.67 7.63
N TYR A 87 -0.28 -9.57 6.75
CA TYR A 87 -0.35 -11.01 7.06
C TYR A 87 1.04 -11.65 6.98
N ASP A 88 1.24 -12.73 7.73
CA ASP A 88 2.54 -13.43 7.86
C ASP A 88 2.98 -14.21 6.61
N GLY A 89 2.12 -14.29 5.58
CA GLY A 89 2.43 -14.99 4.34
C GLY A 89 2.14 -16.48 4.36
N THR A 90 1.53 -16.98 5.44
CA THR A 90 1.14 -18.40 5.59
C THR A 90 -0.34 -18.63 5.29
N PHE A 91 -1.12 -17.58 5.02
CA PHE A 91 -2.58 -17.63 4.89
C PHE A 91 -3.29 -18.17 6.16
N SER A 92 -2.64 -18.11 7.32
CA SER A 92 -3.21 -18.49 8.62
C SER A 92 -4.14 -17.43 9.21
N GLY A 93 -4.15 -16.23 8.63
CA GLY A 93 -4.84 -15.05 9.20
C GLY A 93 -4.05 -14.33 10.29
N THR A 94 -2.86 -14.83 10.64
CA THR A 94 -1.94 -14.16 11.56
C THR A 94 -1.39 -12.88 10.95
N LYS A 95 -1.40 -11.79 11.73
CA LYS A 95 -0.79 -10.51 11.35
C LYS A 95 0.56 -10.34 12.02
N VAL A 96 1.49 -9.74 11.29
CA VAL A 96 2.85 -9.41 11.73
C VAL A 96 3.17 -7.95 11.45
N ALA A 97 4.16 -7.41 12.17
CA ALA A 97 4.64 -6.06 11.97
C ALA A 97 5.25 -5.87 10.57
N GLY A 98 4.81 -4.81 9.89
CA GLY A 98 5.40 -4.34 8.65
C GLY A 98 4.37 -3.72 7.71
N GLU A 99 4.76 -3.59 6.45
CA GLU A 99 4.05 -2.73 5.51
C GLU A 99 3.90 -3.39 4.14
N GLY A 100 2.87 -2.99 3.41
CA GLY A 100 2.63 -3.42 2.04
C GLY A 100 3.50 -2.69 1.02
N VAL A 101 3.52 -3.21 -0.20
CA VAL A 101 4.39 -2.73 -1.30
C VAL A 101 4.16 -1.24 -1.62
N THR A 102 2.91 -0.79 -1.68
CA THR A 102 2.58 0.62 -1.96
C THR A 102 3.00 1.51 -0.80
N THR A 103 2.70 1.12 0.44
CA THR A 103 3.12 1.88 1.62
C THR A 103 4.62 2.07 1.67
N ALA A 104 5.39 0.99 1.45
CA ALA A 104 6.85 1.03 1.45
C ALA A 104 7.39 2.02 0.41
N LEU A 105 6.84 2.00 -0.82
CA LEU A 105 7.30 2.89 -1.88
C LEU A 105 6.94 4.35 -1.61
N LEU A 106 5.73 4.62 -1.12
CA LEU A 106 5.30 5.99 -0.81
C LEU A 106 6.12 6.59 0.34
N ARG A 107 6.40 5.81 1.39
CA ARG A 107 7.28 6.26 2.50
C ARG A 107 8.70 6.56 2.03
N GLN A 108 9.27 5.75 1.13
CA GLN A 108 10.58 6.03 0.53
C GLN A 108 10.61 7.35 -0.25
N ALA A 109 9.48 7.74 -0.84
CA ALA A 109 9.33 9.01 -1.53
C ALA A 109 9.00 10.19 -0.60
N GLY A 110 9.00 9.99 0.73
CA GLY A 110 8.73 11.04 1.71
C GLY A 110 7.24 11.32 1.98
N VAL A 111 6.33 10.47 1.50
CA VAL A 111 4.90 10.59 1.78
C VAL A 111 4.60 10.09 3.19
N GLN A 112 3.83 10.86 3.95
CA GLN A 112 3.30 10.41 5.23
C GLN A 112 2.13 9.45 5.00
N VAL A 113 2.25 8.21 5.49
CA VAL A 113 1.24 7.16 5.27
C VAL A 113 0.52 6.80 6.56
N PHE A 114 -0.80 6.97 6.55
CA PHE A 114 -1.72 6.65 7.63
C PHE A 114 -2.69 5.55 7.21
N SER A 115 -3.28 4.85 8.18
CA SER A 115 -4.40 3.95 7.95
C SER A 115 -5.75 4.61 8.19
N GLU A 116 -6.84 3.90 7.84
CA GLU A 116 -8.20 4.29 8.20
C GLU A 116 -8.44 4.39 9.73
N LEU A 117 -7.49 3.89 10.54
CA LEU A 117 -7.54 3.97 12.01
C LEU A 117 -6.81 5.20 12.56
N GLU A 118 -6.13 5.96 11.70
CA GLU A 118 -5.25 7.09 12.06
C GLU A 118 -5.73 8.40 11.41
N LEU A 119 -7.04 8.53 11.18
CA LEU A 119 -7.62 9.69 10.48
C LEU A 119 -7.33 11.01 11.19
N ASP A 120 -7.40 11.05 12.52
CA ASP A 120 -7.12 12.26 13.29
C ASP A 120 -5.65 12.71 13.11
N ALA A 121 -4.71 11.76 13.09
CA ALA A 121 -3.30 12.04 12.84
C ALA A 121 -3.07 12.51 11.39
N ALA A 122 -3.77 11.92 10.42
CA ALA A 122 -3.73 12.37 9.02
C ALA A 122 -4.24 13.80 8.86
N VAL A 123 -5.30 14.18 9.59
CA VAL A 123 -5.84 15.56 9.61
C VAL A 123 -4.84 16.53 10.22
N GLN A 124 -4.19 16.16 11.34
CA GLN A 124 -3.14 17.00 11.95
C GLN A 124 -1.95 17.20 11.02
N ALA A 125 -1.49 16.13 10.35
CA ALA A 125 -0.41 16.22 9.38
C ALA A 125 -0.79 17.11 8.19
N LEU A 126 -2.05 17.05 7.74
CA LEU A 126 -2.54 17.90 6.65
C LEU A 126 -2.52 19.38 7.04
N ALA A 127 -3.02 19.71 8.25
CA ALA A 127 -2.97 21.08 8.76
C ALA A 127 -1.52 21.61 8.85
N ALA A 128 -0.56 20.76 9.21
CA ALA A 128 0.86 21.14 9.27
C ALA A 128 1.52 21.34 7.89
N LEU A 129 0.97 20.77 6.81
CA LEU A 129 1.44 20.99 5.44
C LEU A 129 0.82 22.24 4.78
N GLU A 130 -0.33 22.69 5.27
CA GLU A 130 -1.06 23.84 4.73
C GLU A 130 -0.74 25.16 5.45
N GLY A 131 -0.16 25.08 6.65
CA GLY A 131 0.34 26.23 7.43
C GLY A 131 1.76 26.63 7.05
#